data_AF-A0AB38PJH8-F1
#
_entry.id   AF-A0AB38PJH8-F1
#
_cell.length_a   1.000
_cell.length_b   1.000
_cell.length_c   1.000
_cell.angle_alpha   90.00
_cell.angle_beta   90.00
_cell.angle_gamma   90.00
#
_symmetry.space_group_name_H-M   'P 1'
#
loop_
_entity.id
_entity.type
_entity.pdbx_description
1 polymer ?
#
loop_
_entity_poly.entity_id
_entity_poly.type
_entity_poly.pdbx_seq_one_letter_code
_entity_poly.pdbx_strand_id
1 'polypeptide(L)' 'MRLRQAKKIMKNVRLYKGMLWLYGTGRVDKANNRMCRYYSAKDERFKAIVQLSNRNPLTALKLLRGKV' A
#
# COMPACT_ATOMS: atom_id res chain seq x y z
N MET A 1 1.90 -12.74 6.19
CA MET A 1 1.36 -13.12 4.85
C MET A 1 2.50 -13.29 3.86
N ARG A 2 2.49 -14.35 3.03
CA ARG A 2 3.54 -14.57 2.00
C ARG A 2 3.43 -13.50 0.90
N LEU A 3 4.56 -13.12 0.27
CA LEU A 3 4.58 -12.06 -0.75
C LEU A 3 3.67 -12.39 -1.95
N ARG A 4 3.65 -13.66 -2.41
CA ARG A 4 2.77 -14.11 -3.50
C ARG A 4 1.29 -13.86 -3.21
N GLN A 5 0.87 -14.10 -1.96
CA GLN A 5 -0.51 -13.87 -1.53
C GLN A 5 -0.83 -12.38 -1.48
N ALA A 6 0.06 -11.56 -0.92
CA ALA A 6 -0.11 -10.11 -0.88
C ALA A 6 -0.24 -9.53 -2.29
N LYS A 7 0.64 -9.94 -3.23
CA LYS A 7 0.55 -9.56 -4.65
C LYS A 7 -0.79 -9.94 -5.28
N LYS A 8 -1.29 -11.15 -5.03
CA LYS A 8 -2.60 -11.61 -5.54
C LYS A 8 -3.74 -10.75 -5.01
N ILE A 9 -3.78 -10.51 -3.70
CA ILE A 9 -4.83 -9.70 -3.06
C ILE A 9 -4.80 -8.27 -3.60
N MET A 10 -3.62 -7.63 -3.63
CA MET A 10 -3.50 -6.26 -4.12
C MET A 10 -3.83 -6.14 -5.61
N LYS A 11 -3.45 -7.14 -6.44
CA LYS A 11 -3.86 -7.19 -7.85
C LYS A 11 -5.39 -7.26 -7.99
N ASN A 12 -6.04 -8.13 -7.22
CA ASN A 12 -7.49 -8.32 -7.27
C ASN A 12 -8.24 -7.07 -6.80
N VAL A 13 -7.82 -6.44 -5.69
CA VAL A 13 -8.40 -5.19 -5.19
C VAL A 13 -8.24 -4.05 -6.18
N ARG A 14 -7.09 -3.97 -6.87
CA ARG A 14 -6.86 -2.96 -7.91
C ARG A 14 -7.79 -3.15 -9.12
N LEU A 15 -8.03 -4.40 -9.55
CA LEU A 15 -8.87 -4.69 -10.71
C LEU A 15 -10.37 -4.59 -10.38
N TYR A 16 -10.78 -5.00 -9.18
CA TYR A 16 -12.18 -5.09 -8.80
C TYR A 16 -12.38 -4.49 -7.40
N LYS A 17 -13.00 -3.30 -7.34
CA LYS A 17 -13.25 -2.59 -6.07
C LYS A 17 -14.06 -3.42 -5.06
N GLY A 18 -14.94 -4.31 -5.54
CA GLY A 18 -15.72 -5.24 -4.72
C GLY A 18 -14.89 -6.24 -3.90
N MET A 19 -13.63 -6.48 -4.28
CA MET A 19 -12.74 -7.41 -3.58
C MET A 19 -12.39 -6.94 -2.16
N LEU A 20 -12.52 -5.63 -1.87
CA LEU A 20 -12.35 -5.10 -0.53
C LEU A 20 -13.37 -5.71 0.45
N TRP A 21 -14.62 -5.88 0.01
CA TRP A 21 -15.69 -6.48 0.81
C TRP A 21 -15.49 -7.98 1.00
N LEU A 22 -15.05 -8.69 -0.04
CA LEU A 22 -14.80 -10.14 0.00
C LEU A 22 -13.60 -10.51 0.87
N TYR A 23 -12.50 -9.77 0.77
CA TYR A 23 -11.31 -10.05 1.58
C TYR A 23 -11.38 -9.44 2.98
N GLY A 24 -12.17 -8.38 3.16
CA GLY A 24 -12.22 -7.58 4.37
C GLY A 24 -11.05 -6.60 4.46
N THR A 25 -11.32 -5.44 5.07
CA THR A 25 -10.34 -4.35 5.24
C THR A 25 -9.07 -4.80 5.96
N GLY A 26 -9.20 -5.60 7.03
CA GLY A 26 -8.04 -6.09 7.79
C GLY A 26 -7.10 -7.00 6.98
N ARG A 27 -7.63 -7.82 6.07
CA ARG A 27 -6.80 -8.70 5.22
C ARG A 27 -6.13 -7.90 4.10
N VAL A 28 -6.85 -6.94 3.53
CA VAL A 28 -6.31 -6.04 2.51
C VAL A 28 -5.22 -5.16 3.11
N ASP A 29 -5.40 -4.64 4.32
CA ASP A 29 -4.38 -3.85 5.01
C ASP A 29 -3.11 -4.66 5.30
N LYS A 30 -3.25 -5.90 5.81
CA LYS A 30 -2.11 -6.83 5.97
C LYS A 30 -1.38 -7.09 4.65
N ALA A 31 -2.09 -7.21 3.53
CA ALA A 31 -1.49 -7.36 2.21
C ALA A 31 -0.79 -6.07 1.76
N ASN A 32 -1.42 -4.91 1.94
CA ASN A 32 -0.87 -3.60 1.62
C ASN A 32 0.43 -3.35 2.38
N ASN A 33 0.42 -3.52 3.70
CA ASN A 33 1.60 -3.39 4.56
C ASN A 33 2.75 -4.32 4.12
N ARG A 34 2.44 -5.55 3.69
CA ARG A 34 3.46 -6.45 3.14
C ARG A 34 4.06 -5.93 1.83
N MET A 35 3.24 -5.35 0.95
CA MET A 35 3.71 -4.73 -0.29
C MET A 35 4.54 -3.46 -0.02
N CYS A 36 4.10 -2.60 0.91
CA CYS A 36 4.86 -1.41 1.31
C CYS A 36 6.26 -1.78 1.81
N ARG A 37 6.39 -2.79 2.67
CA ARG A 37 7.70 -3.29 3.12
C ARG A 37 8.55 -3.81 1.97
N TYR A 38 7.96 -4.54 1.03
CA TYR A 38 8.67 -5.09 -0.13
C TYR A 38 9.22 -4.00 -1.05
N TYR A 39 8.42 -2.97 -1.35
CA TYR A 39 8.87 -1.86 -2.20
C TYR A 39 9.81 -0.92 -1.46
N SER A 40 9.60 -0.67 -0.17
CA SER A 40 10.51 0.15 0.65
C SER A 40 11.93 -0.45 0.77
N ALA A 41 12.05 -1.77 0.64
CA ALA A 41 13.36 -2.43 0.63
C ALA A 41 14.11 -2.27 -0.71
N LYS A 42 13.43 -1.80 -1.76
CA LYS A 42 13.98 -1.67 -3.12
C LYS A 42 14.15 -0.22 -3.57
N ASP A 43 13.32 0.68 -3.04
CA ASP A 43 13.26 2.07 -3.43
C ASP A 43 13.25 2.96 -2.19
N GLU A 44 14.32 3.74 -2.03
CA GLU A 44 14.50 4.66 -0.91
C GLU A 44 13.52 5.82 -0.92
N ARG A 45 13.14 6.32 -2.10
CA ARG A 45 12.13 7.36 -2.23
C ARG A 45 10.77 6.82 -1.79
N PHE A 46 10.44 5.61 -2.20
CA PHE A 46 9.21 4.95 -1.74
C PHE A 46 9.22 4.75 -0.21
N LYS A 47 10.34 4.33 0.36
CA LYS A 47 10.51 4.20 1.82
C LYS A 47 10.27 5.53 2.54
N ALA A 48 10.83 6.63 2.03
CA ALA A 48 10.62 7.97 2.59
C ALA A 48 9.14 8.38 2.55
N ILE A 49 8.44 8.11 1.45
CA ILE A 49 7.01 8.37 1.31
C ILE A 49 6.19 7.57 2.32
N VAL A 50 6.50 6.29 2.52
CA VAL A 50 5.81 5.44 3.51
C VAL A 50 6.06 5.92 4.94
N GLN A 51 7.29 6.36 5.25
CA GLN A 51 7.59 6.95 6.56
C GLN A 51 6.85 8.27 6.77
N LEU A 52 6.79 9.12 5.74
CA LEU A 52 6.04 10.37 5.77
C LEU A 52 4.54 10.09 5.94
N SER A 53 3.96 9.10 5.26
CA SER A 53 2.54 8.78 5.39
C SER A 53 2.16 8.35 6.79
N ASN A 54 3.07 7.69 7.52
CA ASN A 54 2.84 7.28 8.91
C ASN A 54 2.90 8.46 9.89
N ARG A 55 3.66 9.52 9.57
CA ARG A 55 3.79 10.71 10.41
C ARG A 55 2.75 11.77 10.08
N ASN A 56 2.58 12.05 8.79
CA ASN A 56 1.66 13.05 8.26
C ASN A 56 1.05 12.54 6.93
N PRO A 57 -0.12 11.87 6.98
CA PRO A 57 -0.74 11.27 5.81
C PRO A 57 -1.21 12.32 4.79
N LEU A 58 -1.59 13.53 5.23
CA LEU A 58 -2.05 14.60 4.35
C LEU A 58 -0.92 15.13 3.48
N THR A 59 0.26 15.35 4.06
CA THR A 59 1.44 15.79 3.32
C THR A 59 1.90 14.73 2.33
N ALA A 60 1.93 13.46 2.74
CA ALA A 60 2.24 12.35 1.84
C ALA A 60 1.25 12.28 0.65
N LEU A 61 -0.04 12.50 0.90
CA LEU A 61 -1.07 12.53 -0.14
C LEU A 61 -0.85 13.66 -1.15
N LYS A 62 -0.49 14.87 -0.69
CA LYS A 62 -0.15 16.00 -1.57
C LYS A 62 1.03 15.66 -2.48
N LEU A 63 2.07 15.04 -1.91
CA LEU A 63 3.28 14.64 -2.63
C LEU A 63 2.99 13.58 -3.70
N LEU A 64 2.14 12.59 -3.39
CA LEU A 64 1.70 11.58 -4.36
C LEU A 64 0.80 12.15 -5.47
N ARG A 65 0.07 13.24 -5.19
CA ARG A 65 -0.77 13.95 -6.17
C ARG A 65 0.01 14.94 -7.03
N GLY A 66 1.32 15.11 -6.81
CA GLY A 66 2.13 16.10 -7.52
C GLY A 66 1.75 17.55 -7.22
N LYS A 67 1.13 17.80 -6.05
CA LYS A 67 0.68 19.13 -5.61
C LYS A 67 1.60 19.74 -4.55
N VAL A 68 2.89 19.38 -4.59
CA VAL A 68 3.94 19.88 -3.70
C VAL A 68 4.89 20.71 -4.54
#